data_AF-A0A944EAT0-F1
#
_entry.id   AF-A0A944EAT0-F1
#
_cell.length_a   1.000
_cell.length_b   1.000
_cell.length_c   1.000
_cell.angle_alpha   90.00
_cell.angle_beta   90.00
_cell.angle_gamma   90.00
#
_symmetry.space_group_name_H-M   'P 1'
#
loop_
_entity.id
_entity.type
_entity.pdbx_description
1 polymer ?
#
loop_
_entity_poly.entity_id
_entity_poly.type
_entity_poly.pdbx_seq_one_letter_code
_entity_poly.pdbx_strand_id
1 'polypeptide(L)'
;HSAVPQLPGQATPTGRLARGPGPCPEPVRVAHGPYDRQWLLPDHRVLDAARPELWRVADDHQIHLLESAPATDGPAFSALLPDGHSPAGRPGRIRPLYRRPGGLEPNLAPGLLDHLSERLGRAVSAEDFLAWTAAAAEPSRAGLTVPLTASPERWQEGIALGRRALWLHTHGARCAPTPGERLRMPGGRRPYVRAALSPGAGLPSRLEHDAAEETLHVGDGRIAPVPVAAWEFRVGGVRVLESWFADRTGPAGPGTLLALRPAAWPSEWTSELLELITVLALLAELRPARARLTADARLDPGGLRRAGVLPPPAAACRPASVLCHQEEGPEGQFALL
;
A
#
# COMPACT_ATOMS: atom_id res chain seq x y z
N HIS A 1 5.77 -1.36 -29.55
CA HIS A 1 5.29 -1.44 -30.94
C HIS A 1 3.91 -0.82 -31.17
N SER A 2 3.07 -0.72 -30.14
CA SER A 2 1.74 -0.07 -30.22
C SER A 2 1.80 1.39 -29.78
N ALA A 3 0.88 2.20 -30.30
CA ALA A 3 0.56 3.50 -29.75
C ALA A 3 -0.53 3.34 -28.69
N VAL A 4 -0.47 4.15 -27.65
CA VAL A 4 -1.31 4.06 -26.46
C VAL A 4 -1.64 5.47 -26.00
N PRO A 5 -2.77 5.68 -25.30
CA PRO A 5 -3.05 6.97 -24.71
C PRO A 5 -2.01 7.30 -23.64
N GLN A 6 -1.82 8.58 -23.42
CA GLN A 6 -1.00 9.11 -22.35
C GLN A 6 -1.49 8.60 -20.99
N LEU A 7 -0.54 8.31 -20.09
CA LEU A 7 -0.90 8.00 -18.71
C LEU A 7 -1.49 9.26 -18.04
N PRO A 8 -2.64 9.15 -17.37
CA PRO A 8 -3.26 10.31 -16.74
C PRO A 8 -2.32 11.03 -15.77
N GLY A 9 -2.23 12.36 -15.90
CA GLY A 9 -1.34 13.20 -15.09
C GLY A 9 0.15 13.13 -15.45
N GLN A 10 0.53 12.44 -16.52
CA GLN A 10 1.92 12.26 -16.94
C GLN A 10 2.17 12.90 -18.30
N ALA A 11 3.27 13.63 -18.47
CA ALA A 11 3.67 14.19 -19.75
C ALA A 11 4.52 13.18 -20.54
N THR A 12 3.88 12.11 -21.05
CA THR A 12 4.59 11.03 -21.76
C THR A 12 4.18 10.87 -23.23
N PRO A 13 5.09 10.38 -24.10
CA PRO A 13 4.79 10.21 -25.52
C PRO A 13 3.75 9.12 -25.77
N THR A 14 2.80 9.39 -26.67
CA THR A 14 1.71 8.46 -27.04
C THR A 14 2.02 7.62 -28.29
N GLY A 15 3.00 8.07 -29.09
CA GLY A 15 3.43 7.42 -30.32
C GLY A 15 4.25 6.15 -30.07
N ARG A 16 4.34 5.29 -31.08
CA ARG A 16 5.05 4.00 -30.99
C ARG A 16 6.53 4.19 -30.63
N LEU A 17 6.99 3.47 -29.60
CA LEU A 17 8.41 3.39 -29.20
C LEU A 17 9.38 3.14 -30.38
N ALA A 18 8.98 2.30 -31.34
CA ALA A 18 9.81 1.94 -32.50
C ALA A 18 10.03 3.10 -33.48
N ARG A 19 9.17 4.13 -33.48
CA ARG A 19 9.34 5.34 -34.31
C ARG A 19 10.23 6.39 -33.63
N GLY A 20 10.51 6.19 -32.35
CA GLY A 20 11.28 7.09 -31.52
C GLY A 20 10.82 6.97 -30.07
N PRO A 21 11.73 6.79 -29.11
CA PRO A 21 11.36 6.72 -27.70
C PRO A 21 10.82 8.06 -27.18
N GLY A 22 11.21 9.19 -27.80
CA GLY A 22 10.95 10.51 -27.22
C GLY A 22 11.78 10.74 -25.95
N PRO A 23 11.49 11.80 -25.19
CA PRO A 23 12.14 12.02 -23.90
C PRO A 23 11.74 10.91 -22.91
N CYS A 24 12.72 10.42 -22.15
CA CYS A 24 12.48 9.50 -21.04
C CYS A 24 11.78 10.26 -19.92
N PRO A 25 10.60 9.82 -19.42
CA PRO A 25 9.95 10.51 -18.32
C PRO A 25 10.71 10.32 -17.00
N GLU A 26 10.54 11.29 -16.10
CA GLU A 26 11.07 11.17 -14.74
C GLU A 26 10.41 9.98 -14.01
N PRO A 27 11.19 9.07 -13.41
CA PRO A 27 10.64 7.96 -12.65
C PRO A 27 9.81 8.44 -11.46
N VAL A 28 8.69 7.78 -11.21
CA VAL A 28 7.80 8.06 -10.08
C VAL A 28 7.90 6.95 -9.04
N ARG A 29 7.72 7.30 -7.77
CA ARG A 29 7.71 6.32 -6.69
C ARG A 29 6.34 5.65 -6.61
N VAL A 30 6.32 4.32 -6.62
CA VAL A 30 5.10 3.49 -6.54
C VAL A 30 5.20 2.50 -5.39
N ALA A 31 4.07 1.99 -4.94
CA ALA A 31 4.01 0.84 -4.03
C ALA A 31 4.06 -0.46 -4.85
N HIS A 32 5.13 -1.22 -4.68
CA HIS A 32 5.34 -2.55 -5.26
C HIS A 32 4.80 -3.61 -4.30
N GLY A 33 3.47 -3.74 -4.27
CA GLY A 33 2.77 -4.46 -3.19
C GLY A 33 2.77 -3.70 -1.84
N PRO A 34 2.39 -4.36 -0.74
CA PRO A 34 2.08 -3.71 0.54
C PRO A 34 3.19 -2.98 1.30
N TYR A 35 4.46 -3.34 1.09
CA TYR A 35 5.57 -2.89 1.94
C TYR A 35 6.87 -2.67 1.18
N ASP A 36 6.82 -2.67 -0.15
CA ASP A 36 7.95 -2.27 -0.97
C ASP A 36 7.61 -1.02 -1.76
N ARG A 37 8.60 -0.14 -1.91
CA ARG A 37 8.49 1.10 -2.67
C ARG A 37 9.57 1.06 -3.73
N GLN A 38 9.15 1.14 -4.99
CA GLN A 38 10.05 1.08 -6.13
C GLN A 38 9.84 2.27 -7.05
N TRP A 39 10.77 2.45 -7.98
CA TRP A 39 10.66 3.46 -9.02
C TRP A 39 10.02 2.85 -10.25
N LEU A 40 9.04 3.53 -10.81
CA LEU A 40 8.36 3.15 -12.04
C LEU A 40 8.61 4.21 -13.10
N LEU A 41 8.90 3.80 -14.33
CA LEU A 41 8.87 4.70 -15.47
C LEU A 41 7.41 4.90 -15.89
N PRO A 42 6.82 6.10 -15.77
CA PRO A 42 5.39 6.31 -16.02
C PRO A 42 5.07 6.45 -17.52
N ASP A 43 5.51 5.48 -18.33
CA ASP A 43 5.26 5.42 -19.78
C ASP A 43 4.37 4.22 -20.11
N HIS A 44 3.13 4.48 -20.52
CA HIS A 44 2.15 3.44 -20.83
C HIS A 44 2.67 2.40 -21.84
N ARG A 45 3.59 2.79 -22.73
CA ARG A 45 4.10 1.92 -23.80
C ARG A 45 4.97 0.77 -23.28
N VAL A 46 5.46 0.87 -22.04
CA VAL A 46 6.31 -0.14 -21.38
C VAL A 46 5.66 -0.77 -20.15
N LEU A 47 4.39 -0.47 -19.89
CA LEU A 47 3.62 -1.07 -18.79
C LEU A 47 2.69 -2.16 -19.33
N ASP A 48 2.78 -3.36 -18.76
CA ASP A 48 1.90 -4.47 -19.10
C ASP A 48 0.44 -4.18 -18.69
N ALA A 49 0.25 -3.64 -17.48
CA ALA A 49 -1.05 -3.23 -16.96
C ALA A 49 -0.96 -1.83 -16.34
N ALA A 50 -1.16 -0.80 -17.16
CA ALA A 50 -1.00 0.59 -16.74
C ALA A 50 -2.09 1.09 -15.78
N ARG A 51 -3.29 0.49 -15.79
CA ARG A 51 -4.42 0.83 -14.90
C ARG A 51 -4.72 2.35 -14.85
N PRO A 52 -5.01 3.03 -15.99
CA PRO A 52 -5.16 4.49 -16.05
C PRO A 52 -6.14 5.05 -15.01
N GLU A 53 -7.17 4.30 -14.64
CA GLU A 53 -8.17 4.69 -13.64
C GLU A 53 -7.55 4.97 -12.26
N LEU A 54 -6.48 4.25 -11.87
CA LEU A 54 -5.78 4.51 -10.62
C LEU A 54 -4.91 5.78 -10.70
N TRP A 55 -4.28 6.03 -11.84
CA TRP A 55 -3.50 7.26 -12.07
C TRP A 55 -4.40 8.50 -12.00
N ARG A 56 -5.63 8.42 -12.53
CA ARG A 56 -6.58 9.54 -12.48
C ARG A 56 -6.99 9.98 -11.09
N VAL A 57 -6.84 9.10 -10.10
CA VAL A 57 -7.22 9.39 -8.70
C VAL A 57 -6.02 9.34 -7.76
N ALA A 58 -4.80 9.31 -8.32
CA ALA A 58 -3.56 9.31 -7.57
C ALA A 58 -3.16 10.76 -7.26
N ASP A 59 -3.50 11.24 -6.07
CA ASP A 59 -3.16 12.56 -5.58
C ASP A 59 -2.81 12.54 -4.09
N ASP A 60 -2.62 13.72 -3.51
CA ASP A 60 -2.24 13.83 -2.11
C ASP A 60 -3.35 13.48 -1.10
N HIS A 61 -4.59 13.33 -1.54
CA HIS A 61 -5.70 12.91 -0.70
C HIS A 61 -5.86 11.39 -0.68
N GLN A 62 -5.27 10.68 -1.65
CA GLN A 62 -5.56 9.27 -1.83
C GLN A 62 -4.84 8.36 -0.82
N ILE A 63 -5.58 7.37 -0.33
CA ILE A 63 -5.04 6.18 0.31
C ILE A 63 -5.68 4.96 -0.34
N HIS A 64 -4.86 3.98 -0.70
CA HIS A 64 -5.28 2.75 -1.35
C HIS A 64 -5.26 1.61 -0.34
N LEU A 65 -6.35 0.87 -0.21
CA LEU A 65 -6.36 -0.44 0.45
C LEU A 65 -5.83 -1.48 -0.54
N LEU A 66 -4.88 -2.28 -0.07
CA LEU A 66 -4.27 -3.40 -0.77
C LEU A 66 -4.77 -4.71 -0.16
N GLU A 67 -5.63 -5.41 -0.89
CA GLU A 67 -6.19 -6.69 -0.50
C GLU A 67 -5.40 -7.81 -1.16
N SER A 68 -4.70 -8.61 -0.36
CA SER A 68 -3.94 -9.77 -0.86
C SER A 68 -4.85 -10.94 -1.23
N ALA A 69 -4.39 -11.79 -2.15
CA ALA A 69 -5.07 -13.02 -2.53
C ALA A 69 -4.13 -14.23 -2.30
N PRO A 70 -4.41 -15.13 -1.35
CA PRO A 70 -5.52 -15.12 -0.38
C PRO A 70 -5.38 -14.00 0.67
N ALA A 71 -6.51 -13.51 1.18
CA ALA A 71 -6.54 -12.55 2.28
C ALA A 71 -6.30 -13.30 3.60
N THR A 72 -5.07 -13.77 3.86
CA THR A 72 -4.69 -14.48 5.08
C THR A 72 -4.31 -13.54 6.23
N ASP A 73 -3.94 -12.32 5.88
CA ASP A 73 -3.40 -11.33 6.79
C ASP A 73 -4.31 -10.09 6.84
N GLY A 74 -4.03 -9.18 7.77
CA GLY A 74 -4.76 -7.91 7.87
C GLY A 74 -4.64 -7.04 6.62
N PRO A 75 -5.49 -5.99 6.51
CA PRO A 75 -5.40 -5.04 5.41
C PRO A 75 -4.02 -4.36 5.36
N ALA A 76 -3.56 -4.04 4.16
CA ALA A 76 -2.46 -3.12 3.95
C ALA A 76 -2.92 -1.86 3.22
N PHE A 77 -2.18 -0.77 3.39
CA PHE A 77 -2.53 0.52 2.82
C PHE A 77 -1.32 1.20 2.20
N SER A 78 -1.55 2.06 1.22
CA SER A 78 -0.50 2.86 0.59
C SER A 78 -1.00 4.25 0.20
N ALA A 79 -0.19 5.27 0.48
CA ALA A 79 -0.39 6.61 -0.08
C ALA A 79 0.21 6.74 -1.49
N LEU A 80 1.17 5.88 -1.85
CA LEU A 80 1.71 5.79 -3.21
C LEU A 80 0.77 4.98 -4.11
N LEU A 81 0.79 5.29 -5.40
CA LEU A 81 0.12 4.51 -6.43
C LEU A 81 0.58 3.04 -6.38
N PRO A 82 -0.31 2.07 -6.19
CA PRO A 82 0.06 0.65 -6.20
C PRO A 82 0.09 0.11 -7.63
N ASP A 83 1.13 -0.65 -7.96
CA ASP A 83 1.28 -1.30 -9.27
C ASP A 83 0.47 -2.62 -9.40
N GLY A 84 0.02 -3.16 -8.27
CA GLY A 84 -0.70 -4.42 -8.18
C GLY A 84 0.18 -5.66 -8.06
N HIS A 85 1.48 -5.49 -7.78
CA HIS A 85 2.35 -6.59 -7.41
C HIS A 85 1.84 -7.31 -6.15
N SER A 86 1.98 -8.63 -6.14
CA SER A 86 1.60 -9.50 -5.04
C SER A 86 2.75 -10.47 -4.76
N PRO A 87 3.32 -10.45 -3.53
CA PRO A 87 4.40 -11.36 -3.17
C PRO A 87 4.02 -12.85 -3.33
N ALA A 88 2.73 -13.18 -3.18
CA ALA A 88 2.22 -14.54 -3.33
C ALA A 88 1.94 -14.94 -4.80
N GLY A 89 2.29 -14.09 -5.77
CA GLY A 89 2.11 -14.32 -7.21
C GLY A 89 0.66 -14.26 -7.71
N ARG A 90 -0.32 -14.08 -6.82
CA ARG A 90 -1.74 -13.95 -7.17
C ARG A 90 -2.18 -12.49 -7.06
N PRO A 91 -2.69 -11.87 -8.14
CA PRO A 91 -3.05 -10.47 -8.13
C PRO A 91 -4.13 -10.20 -7.07
N GLY A 92 -3.87 -9.21 -6.23
CA GLY A 92 -4.80 -8.71 -5.22
C GLY A 92 -5.81 -7.71 -5.79
N ARG A 93 -6.57 -7.07 -4.89
CA ARG A 93 -7.43 -5.93 -5.24
C ARG A 93 -6.87 -4.64 -4.67
N ILE A 94 -6.94 -3.58 -5.47
CA ILE A 94 -6.61 -2.22 -5.06
C ILE A 94 -7.94 -1.47 -4.90
N ARG A 95 -8.17 -0.88 -3.74
CA ARG A 95 -9.37 -0.05 -3.48
C ARG A 95 -8.94 1.37 -3.10
N PRO A 96 -9.04 2.34 -4.01
CA PRO A 96 -8.83 3.74 -3.65
C PRO A 96 -9.92 4.22 -2.68
N LEU A 97 -9.58 5.10 -1.74
CA LEU A 97 -10.54 5.73 -0.83
C LEU A 97 -11.49 6.68 -1.58
N TYR A 98 -10.99 7.41 -2.57
CA TYR A 98 -11.78 8.38 -3.35
C TYR A 98 -11.89 7.97 -4.82
N ARG A 99 -13.03 8.27 -5.42
CA ARG A 99 -13.34 8.01 -6.82
C ARG A 99 -12.94 9.17 -7.73
N ARG A 100 -12.66 10.34 -7.17
CA ARG A 100 -12.21 11.54 -7.89
C ARG A 100 -11.03 12.20 -7.18
N PRO A 101 -10.17 12.94 -7.92
CA PRO A 101 -9.17 13.81 -7.33
C PRO A 101 -9.75 14.83 -6.35
N GLY A 102 -8.89 15.36 -5.48
CA GLY A 102 -9.22 16.34 -4.45
C GLY A 102 -9.91 15.73 -3.23
N GLY A 103 -9.83 14.42 -3.04
CA GLY A 103 -10.55 13.74 -1.96
C GLY A 103 -12.07 13.75 -2.14
N LEU A 104 -12.53 13.72 -3.40
CA LEU A 104 -13.95 13.84 -3.75
C LEU A 104 -14.58 12.48 -4.05
N GLU A 105 -15.89 12.37 -3.81
CA GLU A 105 -16.67 11.14 -3.96
C GLU A 105 -15.99 9.91 -3.30
N PRO A 106 -16.18 9.72 -1.98
CA PRO A 106 -15.71 8.52 -1.30
C PRO A 106 -16.17 7.24 -2.01
N ASN A 107 -15.25 6.29 -2.18
CA ASN A 107 -15.46 5.00 -2.81
C ASN A 107 -16.11 4.00 -1.83
N LEU A 108 -17.26 4.40 -1.30
CA LEU A 108 -18.05 3.66 -0.32
C LEU A 108 -19.47 3.43 -0.85
N ALA A 109 -20.19 2.51 -0.23
CA ALA A 109 -21.61 2.32 -0.54
C ALA A 109 -22.38 3.62 -0.25
N PRO A 110 -23.20 4.14 -1.20
CA PRO A 110 -24.02 5.32 -0.96
C PRO A 110 -24.88 5.17 0.30
N GLY A 111 -24.98 6.24 1.10
CA GLY A 111 -25.73 6.25 2.38
C GLY A 111 -25.04 5.54 3.55
N LEU A 112 -23.88 4.87 3.35
CA LEU A 112 -23.18 4.18 4.44
C LEU A 112 -22.71 5.15 5.53
N LEU A 113 -22.09 6.27 5.15
CA LEU A 113 -21.56 7.25 6.11
C LEU A 113 -22.69 7.93 6.89
N ASP A 114 -23.80 8.26 6.23
CA ASP A 114 -24.97 8.86 6.88
C ASP A 114 -25.59 7.88 7.87
N HIS A 115 -25.80 6.62 7.45
CA HIS A 115 -26.32 5.57 8.32
C HIS A 115 -25.43 5.35 9.56
N LEU A 116 -24.11 5.31 9.39
CA LEU A 116 -23.19 5.20 10.51
C LEU A 116 -23.23 6.46 11.40
N SER A 117 -23.36 7.64 10.81
CA SER A 117 -23.41 8.90 11.56
C SER A 117 -24.63 8.96 12.47
N GLU A 118 -25.80 8.58 11.95
CA GLU A 118 -27.04 8.46 12.73
C GLU A 118 -26.90 7.43 13.86
N ARG A 119 -26.36 6.25 13.56
CA ARG A 119 -26.23 5.15 14.53
C ARG A 119 -25.24 5.47 15.66
N LEU A 120 -24.17 6.19 15.35
CA LEU A 120 -23.13 6.56 16.32
C LEU A 120 -23.38 7.93 16.98
N GLY A 121 -24.41 8.66 16.54
CA GLY A 121 -24.75 9.99 17.07
C GLY A 121 -23.68 11.05 16.78
N ARG A 122 -22.90 10.90 15.70
CA ARG A 122 -21.78 11.79 15.35
C ARG A 122 -21.47 11.74 13.86
N ALA A 123 -20.89 12.80 13.31
CA ALA A 123 -20.44 12.78 11.92
C ALA A 123 -19.33 11.73 11.70
N VAL A 124 -19.45 10.97 10.61
CA VAL A 124 -18.46 9.98 10.17
C VAL A 124 -17.94 10.37 8.79
N SER A 125 -16.63 10.65 8.71
CA SER A 125 -15.95 10.93 7.43
C SER A 125 -15.50 9.65 6.72
N ALA A 126 -15.08 9.78 5.45
CA ALA A 126 -14.51 8.67 4.70
C ALA A 126 -13.18 8.19 5.32
N GLU A 127 -12.38 9.12 5.82
CA GLU A 127 -11.12 8.90 6.52
C GLU A 127 -11.33 8.20 7.86
N ASP A 128 -12.40 8.55 8.58
CA ASP A 128 -12.79 7.83 9.79
C ASP A 128 -13.18 6.37 9.49
N PHE A 129 -13.94 6.16 8.40
CA PHE A 129 -14.27 4.81 7.95
C PHE A 129 -13.04 4.01 7.48
N LEU A 130 -12.09 4.66 6.80
CA LEU A 130 -10.82 4.04 6.40
C LEU A 130 -9.98 3.68 7.64
N ALA A 131 -9.91 4.56 8.64
CA ALA A 131 -9.23 4.29 9.90
C ALA A 131 -9.89 3.10 10.60
N TRP A 132 -11.21 3.09 10.74
CA TRP A 132 -11.94 1.93 11.27
C TRP A 132 -11.61 0.65 10.51
N THR A 133 -11.59 0.70 9.17
CA THR A 133 -11.20 -0.43 8.32
C THR A 133 -9.79 -0.93 8.64
N ALA A 134 -8.82 -0.03 8.82
CA ALA A 134 -7.44 -0.40 9.16
C ALA A 134 -7.33 -1.10 10.53
N ALA A 135 -8.16 -0.71 11.49
CA ALA A 135 -8.19 -1.33 12.81
C ALA A 135 -8.95 -2.67 12.83
N ALA A 136 -10.12 -2.70 12.20
CA ALA A 136 -11.13 -3.74 12.42
C ALA A 136 -11.26 -4.76 11.29
N ALA A 137 -10.70 -4.51 10.10
CA ALA A 137 -10.87 -5.46 8.99
C ALA A 137 -10.18 -6.80 9.27
N GLU A 138 -10.88 -7.86 8.87
CA GLU A 138 -10.51 -9.26 9.10
C GLU A 138 -10.49 -10.05 7.79
N PRO A 139 -9.52 -10.97 7.63
CA PRO A 139 -9.56 -12.07 6.68
C PRO A 139 -10.90 -12.81 6.63
N SER A 140 -11.38 -13.09 5.42
CA SER A 140 -12.51 -14.00 5.17
C SER A 140 -12.28 -14.76 3.86
N ARG A 141 -13.09 -15.81 3.62
CA ARG A 141 -13.03 -16.57 2.36
C ARG A 141 -13.31 -15.71 1.12
N ALA A 142 -14.08 -14.63 1.26
CA ALA A 142 -14.45 -13.76 0.16
C ALA A 142 -13.47 -12.57 -0.05
N GLY A 143 -12.45 -12.44 0.80
CA GLY A 143 -11.61 -11.26 0.87
C GLY A 143 -11.59 -10.64 2.27
N LEU A 144 -11.42 -9.33 2.36
CA LEU A 144 -11.51 -8.61 3.64
C LEU A 144 -12.95 -8.29 4.01
N THR A 145 -13.32 -8.53 5.27
CA THR A 145 -14.60 -8.10 5.86
C THR A 145 -14.35 -7.02 6.90
N VAL A 146 -15.16 -5.96 6.91
CA VAL A 146 -15.10 -4.90 7.90
C VAL A 146 -16.29 -5.04 8.86
N PRO A 147 -16.09 -5.54 10.09
CA PRO A 147 -17.14 -5.55 11.10
C PRO A 147 -17.44 -4.11 11.53
N LEU A 148 -18.73 -3.77 11.68
CA LEU A 148 -19.16 -2.45 12.12
C LEU A 148 -19.67 -2.53 13.56
N THR A 149 -19.44 -1.49 14.34
CA THR A 149 -19.90 -1.38 15.74
C THR A 149 -21.05 -0.39 15.87
N ALA A 150 -21.91 -0.60 16.87
CA ALA A 150 -22.92 0.37 17.28
C ALA A 150 -22.45 1.25 18.47
N SER A 151 -21.31 0.94 19.10
CA SER A 151 -20.79 1.72 20.24
C SER A 151 -19.94 2.89 19.74
N PRO A 152 -20.30 4.14 20.07
CA PRO A 152 -19.50 5.33 19.76
C PRO A 152 -18.09 5.29 20.39
N GLU A 153 -17.97 4.69 21.58
CA GLU A 153 -16.71 4.56 22.32
C GLU A 153 -15.77 3.61 21.59
N ARG A 154 -16.27 2.41 21.22
CA ARG A 154 -15.52 1.44 20.42
C ARG A 154 -15.13 2.02 19.07
N TRP A 155 -16.04 2.74 18.41
CA TRP A 155 -15.76 3.41 17.15
C TRP A 155 -14.56 4.38 17.29
N GLN A 156 -14.53 5.18 18.36
CA GLN A 156 -13.44 6.12 18.62
C GLN A 156 -12.12 5.40 18.94
N GLU A 157 -12.14 4.33 19.73
CA GLU A 157 -10.96 3.47 19.98
C GLU A 157 -10.41 2.91 18.66
N GLY A 158 -11.31 2.41 17.80
CA GLY A 158 -10.97 1.87 16.49
C GLY A 158 -10.42 2.92 15.53
N ILE A 159 -10.97 4.14 15.50
CA ILE A 159 -10.40 5.24 14.71
C ILE A 159 -8.98 5.57 15.18
N ALA A 160 -8.75 5.69 16.49
CA ALA A 160 -7.42 6.03 17.01
C ALA A 160 -6.37 4.97 16.63
N LEU A 161 -6.71 3.69 16.82
CA LEU A 161 -5.89 2.56 16.42
C LEU A 161 -5.67 2.52 14.90
N GLY A 162 -6.74 2.81 14.14
CA GLY A 162 -6.77 2.84 12.69
C GLY A 162 -5.89 3.91 12.08
N ARG A 163 -5.99 5.14 12.58
CA ARG A 163 -5.12 6.26 12.17
C ARG A 163 -3.66 5.95 12.43
N ARG A 164 -3.35 5.30 13.57
CA ARG A 164 -2.01 4.81 13.84
C ARG A 164 -1.57 3.77 12.81
N ALA A 165 -2.41 2.78 12.49
CA ALA A 165 -2.09 1.79 11.46
C ALA A 165 -1.87 2.45 10.08
N LEU A 166 -2.76 3.36 9.65
CA LEU A 166 -2.62 4.09 8.39
C LEU A 166 -1.33 4.91 8.33
N TRP A 167 -0.93 5.56 9.42
CA TRP A 167 0.36 6.28 9.50
C TRP A 167 1.55 5.36 9.27
N LEU A 168 1.53 4.17 9.87
CA LEU A 168 2.59 3.17 9.69
C LEU A 168 2.62 2.63 8.25
N HIS A 169 1.47 2.21 7.71
CA HIS A 169 1.36 1.69 6.34
C HIS A 169 1.76 2.71 5.27
N THR A 170 1.44 3.99 5.49
CA THR A 170 1.80 5.08 4.58
C THR A 170 3.21 5.61 4.80
N HIS A 171 4.03 4.91 5.60
CA HIS A 171 5.42 5.31 5.87
C HIS A 171 5.55 6.74 6.42
N GLY A 172 4.55 7.18 7.19
CA GLY A 172 4.49 8.51 7.78
C GLY A 172 3.84 9.58 6.90
N ALA A 173 3.47 9.29 5.65
CA ALA A 173 2.95 10.28 4.71
C ALA A 173 1.53 10.77 5.02
N ARG A 174 0.72 9.98 5.74
CA ARG A 174 -0.69 10.30 6.07
C ARG A 174 -0.99 9.98 7.53
N CYS A 175 -1.98 10.65 8.12
CA CYS A 175 -2.46 10.38 9.48
C CYS A 175 -1.40 10.52 10.60
N ALA A 176 -0.37 11.36 10.40
CA ALA A 176 0.63 11.62 11.44
C ALA A 176 -0.04 12.14 12.73
N PRO A 177 0.33 11.63 13.93
CA PRO A 177 -0.26 12.10 15.18
C PRO A 177 0.02 13.59 15.39
N THR A 178 1.22 14.04 15.01
CA THR A 178 1.60 15.45 14.91
C THR A 178 2.27 15.76 13.56
N PRO A 179 2.11 16.97 13.01
CA PRO A 179 2.77 17.36 11.76
C PRO A 179 4.29 17.19 11.83
N GLY A 180 4.87 16.49 10.86
CA GLY A 180 6.32 16.25 10.77
C GLY A 180 6.85 15.16 11.71
N GLU A 181 5.98 14.46 12.44
CA GLU A 181 6.38 13.33 13.28
C GLU A 181 6.98 12.20 12.43
N ARG A 182 8.09 11.62 12.93
CA ARG A 182 8.79 10.53 12.24
C ARG A 182 8.52 9.19 12.91
N LEU A 183 8.46 8.15 12.09
CA LEU A 183 8.39 6.76 12.55
C LEU A 183 9.62 6.42 13.42
N ARG A 184 9.39 6.02 14.66
CA ARG A 184 10.44 5.60 15.60
C ARG A 184 9.92 4.49 16.50
N MET A 185 10.75 3.48 16.72
CA MET A 185 10.47 2.47 17.73
C MET A 185 10.58 3.07 19.15
N PRO A 186 9.70 2.68 20.09
CA PRO A 186 9.77 3.15 21.46
C PRO A 186 11.02 2.64 22.20
N GLY A 187 11.36 3.29 23.31
CA GLY A 187 12.38 2.79 24.26
C GLY A 187 13.81 2.69 23.72
N GLY A 188 14.18 3.52 22.74
CA GLY A 188 15.54 3.52 22.18
C GLY A 188 15.88 2.29 21.32
N ARG A 189 14.90 1.45 21.00
CA ARG A 189 15.07 0.21 20.22
C ARG A 189 15.15 0.45 18.71
N ARG A 190 15.78 1.55 18.30
CA ARG A 190 15.92 1.90 16.87
C ARG A 190 16.82 0.88 16.17
N PRO A 191 16.38 0.23 15.08
CA PRO A 191 17.24 -0.63 14.28
C PRO A 191 18.45 0.14 13.76
N TYR A 192 19.65 -0.41 13.92
CA TYR A 192 20.90 0.22 13.49
C TYR A 192 21.85 -0.81 12.88
N VAL A 193 22.67 -0.38 11.91
CA VAL A 193 23.69 -1.21 11.26
C VAL A 193 24.86 -1.42 12.22
N ARG A 194 24.95 -2.62 12.79
CA ARG A 194 26.04 -3.03 13.69
C ARG A 194 27.29 -3.47 12.93
N ALA A 195 27.10 -4.02 11.73
CA ALA A 195 28.17 -4.33 10.79
C ALA A 195 27.70 -4.02 9.36
N ALA A 196 28.58 -3.46 8.53
CA ALA A 196 28.26 -3.02 7.18
C ALA A 196 27.64 -4.15 6.33
N LEU A 197 26.59 -3.84 5.56
CA LEU A 197 25.79 -4.84 4.82
C LEU A 197 26.44 -5.34 3.52
N SER A 198 27.48 -4.67 3.04
CA SER A 198 28.29 -5.12 1.90
C SER A 198 29.73 -4.61 2.03
N PRO A 199 30.55 -5.25 2.88
CA PRO A 199 31.95 -4.87 3.04
C PRO A 199 32.84 -5.32 1.86
N GLY A 200 32.33 -6.20 0.97
CA GLY A 200 33.13 -6.94 -0.03
C GLY A 200 32.79 -6.70 -1.52
N ALA A 201 32.17 -5.59 -1.87
CA ALA A 201 31.90 -5.16 -3.27
C ALA A 201 30.95 -6.07 -4.09
N GLY A 202 29.91 -6.61 -3.47
CA GLY A 202 28.86 -7.36 -4.16
C GLY A 202 27.53 -7.32 -3.43
N LEU A 203 26.46 -7.80 -4.07
CA LEU A 203 25.18 -7.96 -3.40
C LEU A 203 25.22 -9.14 -2.40
N PRO A 204 24.70 -8.97 -1.18
CA PRO A 204 24.57 -10.06 -0.23
C PRO A 204 23.63 -11.14 -0.79
N SER A 205 23.96 -12.40 -0.54
CA SER A 205 23.22 -13.56 -1.06
C SER A 205 22.30 -14.23 -0.04
N ARG A 206 22.43 -13.90 1.25
CA ARG A 206 21.71 -14.55 2.35
C ARG A 206 21.10 -13.52 3.30
N LEU A 207 19.88 -13.79 3.76
CA LEU A 207 19.18 -13.03 4.77
C LEU A 207 18.73 -13.98 5.88
N GLU A 208 19.14 -13.71 7.13
CA GLU A 208 18.80 -14.56 8.28
C GLU A 208 18.46 -13.74 9.50
N HIS A 209 17.72 -14.33 10.43
CA HIS A 209 17.38 -13.69 11.70
C HIS A 209 17.80 -14.57 12.87
N ASP A 210 18.56 -13.99 13.79
CA ASP A 210 18.82 -14.55 15.11
C ASP A 210 17.76 -14.00 16.08
N ALA A 211 16.89 -14.89 16.56
CA ALA A 211 15.81 -14.55 17.47
C ALA A 211 16.30 -14.25 18.90
N ALA A 212 17.41 -14.84 19.33
CA ALA A 212 17.96 -14.64 20.67
C ALA A 212 18.63 -13.26 20.76
N GLU A 213 19.39 -12.89 19.74
CA GLU A 213 20.11 -11.61 19.66
C GLU A 213 19.27 -10.48 19.00
N GLU A 214 18.04 -10.79 18.56
CA GLU A 214 17.20 -9.90 17.74
C GLU A 214 17.99 -9.25 16.60
N THR A 215 18.78 -10.05 15.88
CA THR A 215 19.72 -9.54 14.87
C THR A 215 19.36 -10.07 13.50
N LEU A 216 19.24 -9.16 12.53
CA LEU A 216 19.10 -9.50 11.12
C LEU A 216 20.47 -9.52 10.46
N HIS A 217 20.86 -10.68 9.95
CA HIS A 217 22.07 -10.90 9.17
C HIS A 217 21.78 -10.67 7.69
N VAL A 218 22.55 -9.78 7.05
CA VAL A 218 22.45 -9.46 5.63
C VAL A 218 23.83 -9.74 5.02
N GLY A 219 24.02 -10.96 4.50
CA GLY A 219 25.35 -11.48 4.24
C GLY A 219 26.20 -11.45 5.51
N ASP A 220 27.36 -10.80 5.45
CA ASP A 220 28.26 -10.60 6.61
C ASP A 220 27.87 -9.40 7.49
N GLY A 221 26.91 -8.59 7.03
CA GLY A 221 26.40 -7.44 7.74
C GLY A 221 25.35 -7.78 8.79
N ARG A 222 25.12 -6.84 9.71
CA ARG A 222 24.23 -7.04 10.86
C ARG A 222 23.42 -5.79 11.16
N ILE A 223 22.12 -5.96 11.38
CA ILE A 223 21.20 -4.93 11.87
C ILE A 223 20.61 -5.41 13.19
N ALA A 224 20.64 -4.56 14.22
CA ALA A 224 20.01 -4.86 15.51
C ALA A 224 19.55 -3.57 16.24
N PRO A 225 18.43 -3.61 16.98
CA PRO A 225 17.53 -4.76 17.16
C PRO A 225 16.52 -4.91 16.00
N VAL A 226 16.13 -6.14 15.73
CA VAL A 226 15.06 -6.55 14.80
C VAL A 226 14.18 -7.54 15.56
N PRO A 227 13.01 -7.11 16.08
CA PRO A 227 12.13 -8.00 16.82
C PRO A 227 11.66 -9.18 15.95
N VAL A 228 11.52 -10.37 16.57
CA VAL A 228 10.99 -11.57 15.91
C VAL A 228 9.66 -11.28 15.20
N ALA A 229 8.81 -10.43 15.78
CA ALA A 229 7.52 -10.09 15.20
C ALA A 229 7.61 -9.31 13.88
N ALA A 230 8.69 -8.55 13.66
CA ALA A 230 8.98 -7.89 12.39
C ALA A 230 9.54 -8.88 11.37
N TRP A 231 10.41 -9.80 11.82
CA TRP A 231 10.92 -10.90 10.99
C TRP A 231 9.82 -11.82 10.49
N GLU A 232 8.94 -12.31 11.38
CA GLU A 232 7.83 -13.20 11.05
C GLU A 232 6.62 -12.50 10.42
N PHE A 233 6.75 -11.21 10.06
CA PHE A 233 5.65 -10.50 9.42
C PHE A 233 5.41 -11.05 8.00
N ARG A 234 4.17 -11.46 7.73
CA ARG A 234 3.75 -12.07 6.46
C ARG A 234 2.63 -11.31 5.77
N VAL A 235 2.58 -11.46 4.45
CA VAL A 235 1.51 -11.02 3.55
C VAL A 235 1.24 -12.10 2.53
N GLY A 236 0.01 -12.60 2.46
CA GLY A 236 -0.34 -13.68 1.54
C GLY A 236 0.47 -14.95 1.80
N GLY A 237 0.89 -15.17 3.06
CA GLY A 237 1.76 -16.27 3.46
C GLY A 237 3.26 -16.06 3.22
N VAL A 238 3.67 -15.00 2.52
CA VAL A 238 5.07 -14.69 2.21
C VAL A 238 5.66 -13.76 3.26
N ARG A 239 6.88 -14.05 3.73
CA ARG A 239 7.59 -13.20 4.70
C ARG A 239 8.09 -11.93 4.02
N VAL A 240 7.71 -10.77 4.57
CA VAL A 240 7.91 -9.48 3.90
C VAL A 240 9.39 -9.14 3.72
N LEU A 241 10.21 -9.29 4.77
CA LEU A 241 11.63 -8.96 4.70
C LEU A 241 12.42 -9.86 3.73
N GLU A 242 12.06 -11.15 3.67
CA GLU A 242 12.66 -12.09 2.70
C GLU A 242 12.29 -11.73 1.27
N SER A 243 11.02 -11.45 0.98
CA SER A 243 10.57 -11.03 -0.35
C SER A 243 11.29 -9.76 -0.78
N TRP A 244 11.25 -8.72 0.07
CA TRP A 244 11.87 -7.43 -0.19
C TRP A 244 13.37 -7.54 -0.52
N PHE A 245 14.07 -8.44 0.18
CA PHE A 245 15.47 -8.74 -0.07
C PHE A 245 15.67 -9.50 -1.38
N ALA A 246 14.91 -10.57 -1.59
CA ALA A 246 15.00 -11.42 -2.78
C ALA A 246 14.71 -10.64 -4.07
N ASP A 247 13.77 -9.70 -4.04
CA ASP A 247 13.45 -8.84 -5.19
C ASP A 247 14.64 -7.98 -5.62
N ARG A 248 15.55 -7.65 -4.70
CA ARG A 248 16.75 -6.84 -4.94
C ARG A 248 17.98 -7.69 -5.27
N THR A 249 18.15 -8.83 -4.61
CA THR A 249 19.40 -9.63 -4.64
C THR A 249 19.28 -10.95 -5.39
N GLY A 250 18.07 -11.40 -5.73
CA GLY A 250 17.81 -12.67 -6.41
C GLY A 250 18.52 -12.80 -7.75
N PRO A 251 18.77 -14.00 -8.28
CA PRO A 251 19.50 -14.16 -9.53
C PRO A 251 18.78 -13.48 -10.70
N ALA A 252 19.54 -12.82 -11.58
CA ALA A 252 19.02 -12.19 -12.79
C ALA A 252 19.65 -12.84 -14.04
N GLY A 253 18.83 -13.20 -15.02
CA GLY A 253 19.30 -13.78 -16.27
C GLY A 253 20.07 -12.75 -17.12
N PRO A 254 21.14 -13.14 -17.85
CA PRO A 254 21.84 -12.25 -18.77
C PRO A 254 20.89 -11.61 -19.79
N GLY A 255 21.06 -10.32 -20.06
CA GLY A 255 20.24 -9.58 -21.04
C GLY A 255 18.84 -9.19 -20.58
N THR A 256 18.48 -9.45 -19.30
CA THR A 256 17.22 -8.97 -18.71
C THR A 256 17.38 -7.58 -18.11
N LEU A 257 16.27 -6.84 -17.94
CA LEU A 257 16.30 -5.55 -17.23
C LEU A 257 16.75 -5.70 -15.77
N LEU A 258 16.44 -6.84 -15.13
CA LEU A 258 16.89 -7.16 -13.78
C LEU A 258 18.43 -7.29 -13.69
N ALA A 259 19.12 -7.56 -14.80
CA ALA A 259 20.58 -7.60 -14.82
C ALA A 259 21.22 -6.19 -14.80
N LEU A 260 20.46 -5.12 -15.05
CA LEU A 260 20.93 -3.72 -15.03
C LEU A 260 20.98 -3.10 -13.62
N ARG A 261 20.76 -3.90 -12.58
CA ARG A 261 20.73 -3.47 -11.17
C ARG A 261 22.11 -3.02 -10.65
N PRO A 262 22.15 -2.34 -9.48
CA PRO A 262 23.40 -2.00 -8.82
C PRO A 262 24.27 -3.24 -8.56
N ALA A 263 25.58 -3.12 -8.81
CA ALA A 263 26.55 -4.20 -8.56
C ALA A 263 26.85 -4.41 -7.06
N ALA A 264 26.64 -3.39 -6.24
CA ALA A 264 26.86 -3.38 -4.80
C ALA A 264 25.64 -2.83 -4.06
N TRP A 265 25.57 -3.09 -2.76
CA TRP A 265 24.48 -2.66 -1.89
C TRP A 265 24.47 -1.13 -1.70
N PRO A 266 23.46 -0.40 -2.20
CA PRO A 266 23.37 1.05 -2.04
C PRO A 266 23.00 1.47 -0.61
N SER A 267 23.41 2.67 -0.21
CA SER A 267 23.02 3.26 1.09
C SER A 267 21.51 3.40 1.23
N GLU A 268 20.82 3.67 0.14
CA GLU A 268 19.38 3.90 0.07
C GLU A 268 18.62 2.63 0.48
N TRP A 269 19.10 1.45 0.06
CA TRP A 269 18.51 0.17 0.46
C TRP A 269 18.70 -0.10 1.96
N THR A 270 19.79 0.36 2.55
CA THR A 270 19.96 0.33 4.01
C THR A 270 18.89 1.18 4.69
N SER A 271 18.70 2.42 4.23
CA SER A 271 17.68 3.31 4.80
C SER A 271 16.27 2.75 4.65
N GLU A 272 15.93 2.21 3.47
CA GLU A 272 14.65 1.56 3.20
C GLU A 272 14.43 0.34 4.10
N LEU A 273 15.45 -0.51 4.29
CA LEU A 273 15.37 -1.69 5.13
C LEU A 273 15.16 -1.33 6.61
N LEU A 274 15.89 -0.34 7.14
CA LEU A 274 15.72 0.12 8.52
C LEU A 274 14.33 0.71 8.78
N GLU A 275 13.79 1.45 7.80
CA GLU A 275 12.44 1.98 7.85
C GLU A 275 11.39 0.86 7.79
N LEU A 276 11.57 -0.10 6.88
CA LEU A 276 10.69 -1.25 6.74
C LEU A 276 10.63 -2.08 8.03
N ILE A 277 11.79 -2.42 8.62
CA ILE A 277 11.86 -3.12 9.91
C ILE A 277 11.08 -2.35 10.99
N THR A 278 11.25 -1.03 11.05
CA THR A 278 10.55 -0.16 12.00
C THR A 278 9.03 -0.22 11.80
N VAL A 279 8.55 -0.12 10.55
CA VAL A 279 7.13 -0.22 10.20
C VAL A 279 6.56 -1.57 10.60
N LEU A 280 7.21 -2.67 10.23
CA LEU A 280 6.73 -4.02 10.52
C LEU A 280 6.70 -4.32 12.03
N ALA A 281 7.70 -3.86 12.78
CA ALA A 281 7.73 -3.98 14.23
C ALA A 281 6.54 -3.23 14.86
N LEU A 282 6.34 -1.96 14.50
CA LEU A 282 5.25 -1.14 15.02
C LEU A 282 3.87 -1.67 14.63
N LEU A 283 3.70 -2.20 13.41
CA LEU A 283 2.45 -2.83 12.99
C LEU A 283 2.17 -4.11 13.78
N ALA A 284 3.20 -4.90 14.08
CA ALA A 284 3.05 -6.10 14.88
C ALA A 284 2.59 -5.78 16.32
N GLU A 285 3.07 -4.68 16.91
CA GLU A 285 2.64 -4.19 18.23
C GLU A 285 1.14 -3.83 18.27
N LEU A 286 0.53 -3.47 17.13
CA LEU A 286 -0.91 -3.15 17.07
C LEU A 286 -1.82 -4.39 17.11
N ARG A 287 -1.30 -5.60 16.81
CA ARG A 287 -2.12 -6.81 16.65
C ARG A 287 -2.98 -7.14 17.89
N PRO A 288 -2.48 -7.08 19.14
CA PRO A 288 -3.30 -7.38 20.32
C PRO A 288 -4.42 -6.35 20.56
N ALA A 289 -4.19 -5.07 20.22
CA ALA A 289 -5.24 -4.06 20.29
C ALA A 289 -6.33 -4.30 19.24
N ARG A 290 -5.93 -4.66 18.01
CA ARG A 290 -6.88 -4.99 16.94
C ARG A 290 -7.73 -6.22 17.27
N ALA A 291 -7.12 -7.28 17.80
CA ALA A 291 -7.84 -8.48 18.20
C ALA A 291 -8.87 -8.23 19.32
N ARG A 292 -8.55 -7.34 20.28
CA ARG A 292 -9.51 -6.93 21.33
C ARG A 292 -10.67 -6.11 20.78
N LEU A 293 -10.42 -5.27 19.77
CA LEU A 293 -11.43 -4.42 19.17
C LEU A 293 -12.52 -5.23 18.45
N THR A 294 -12.16 -6.33 17.77
CA THR A 294 -13.09 -7.07 16.90
C THR A 294 -13.86 -8.21 17.57
N ALA A 295 -13.66 -8.40 18.88
CA ALA A 295 -14.32 -9.44 19.69
C ALA A 295 -15.79 -9.13 20.06
N ASP A 296 -16.22 -7.88 19.93
CA ASP A 296 -17.54 -7.41 20.38
C ASP A 296 -18.67 -7.56 19.34
N ALA A 297 -19.91 -7.31 19.79
CA ALA A 297 -21.13 -7.41 18.99
C ALA A 297 -21.07 -6.52 17.73
N ARG A 298 -21.30 -7.17 16.58
CA ARG A 298 -21.27 -6.57 15.24
C ARG A 298 -22.66 -6.08 14.86
N LEU A 299 -22.74 -4.96 14.14
CA LEU A 299 -23.98 -4.54 13.49
C LEU A 299 -24.44 -5.65 12.52
N ASP A 300 -25.72 -6.01 12.64
CA ASP A 300 -26.36 -6.98 11.75
C ASP A 300 -26.41 -6.42 10.31
N PRO A 301 -25.94 -7.17 9.29
CA PRO A 301 -26.11 -6.82 7.88
C PRO A 301 -27.57 -6.53 7.48
N GLY A 302 -28.56 -7.09 8.18
CA GLY A 302 -29.98 -6.76 7.97
C GLY A 302 -30.30 -5.29 8.22
N GLY A 303 -29.59 -4.62 9.15
CA GLY A 303 -29.71 -3.18 9.38
C GLY A 303 -29.32 -2.34 8.16
N LEU A 304 -28.20 -2.69 7.52
CA LEU A 304 -27.73 -2.02 6.30
C LEU A 304 -28.66 -2.23 5.11
N ARG A 305 -29.29 -3.40 5.01
CA ARG A 305 -30.30 -3.68 3.97
C ARG A 305 -31.56 -2.85 4.17
N ARG A 306 -32.07 -2.77 5.41
CA ARG A 306 -33.24 -1.93 5.74
C ARG A 306 -32.98 -0.44 5.49
N ALA A 307 -31.74 0.01 5.71
CA ALA A 307 -31.31 1.37 5.41
C ALA A 307 -31.03 1.63 3.91
N GLY A 308 -31.19 0.63 3.04
CA GLY A 308 -30.93 0.78 1.60
C GLY A 308 -29.45 0.90 1.22
N VAL A 309 -28.52 0.65 2.15
CA VAL A 309 -27.06 0.71 1.91
C VAL A 309 -26.57 -0.53 1.17
N LEU A 310 -27.17 -1.70 1.47
CA LEU A 310 -26.85 -2.97 0.81
C LEU A 310 -28.06 -3.58 0.10
N PRO A 311 -27.88 -4.19 -1.09
CA PRO A 311 -26.64 -4.19 -1.90
C PRO A 311 -26.37 -2.81 -2.50
N PRO A 312 -25.09 -2.41 -2.69
CA PRO A 312 -24.78 -1.15 -3.34
C PRO A 312 -25.21 -1.18 -4.81
N PRO A 313 -25.57 -0.03 -5.40
CA PRO A 313 -25.93 0.04 -6.82
C PRO A 313 -24.74 -0.35 -7.69
N ALA A 314 -24.98 -1.06 -8.79
CA ALA A 314 -23.92 -1.59 -9.67
C ALA A 314 -22.97 -0.50 -10.19
N ALA A 315 -23.46 0.73 -10.37
CA ALA A 315 -22.65 1.89 -10.77
C ALA A 315 -21.61 2.32 -9.73
N ALA A 316 -21.86 2.09 -8.43
CA ALA A 316 -20.90 2.36 -7.35
C ALA A 316 -19.79 1.30 -7.29
N CYS A 317 -20.02 0.11 -7.86
CA CYS A 317 -19.03 -0.97 -7.93
C CYS A 317 -18.07 -0.87 -9.12
N ARG A 318 -18.28 0.10 -10.03
CA ARG A 318 -17.44 0.33 -11.21
C ARG A 318 -16.48 1.49 -10.97
N PRO A 319 -15.26 1.45 -11.57
CA PRO A 319 -14.37 2.61 -11.60
C PRO A 319 -15.13 3.86 -12.05
N ALA A 320 -14.90 4.99 -11.39
CA ALA A 320 -15.49 6.24 -11.83
C ALA A 320 -14.86 6.69 -13.14
N SER A 321 -15.68 7.18 -14.06
CA SER A 321 -15.21 7.88 -15.26
C SER A 321 -14.78 9.29 -14.85
N VAL A 322 -13.50 9.42 -14.52
CA VAL A 322 -12.86 10.72 -14.27
C VAL A 322 -12.29 11.18 -15.60
N LEU A 323 -12.72 12.35 -16.10
CA LEU A 323 -12.18 12.97 -17.32
C LEU A 323 -11.68 14.39 -17.01
N CYS A 324 -11.11 14.58 -15.82
CA CYS A 324 -10.69 15.89 -15.34
C CYS A 324 -9.34 16.36 -15.93
N HIS A 325 -8.62 15.48 -16.64
CA HIS A 325 -7.35 15.77 -17.28
C HIS A 325 -7.49 15.69 -18.79
N GLN A 326 -6.84 16.61 -19.51
CA GLN A 326 -6.73 16.52 -20.96
C GLN A 326 -5.73 15.42 -21.29
N GLU A 327 -6.24 14.23 -21.60
CA GLU A 327 -5.44 13.05 -21.94
C GLU A 327 -5.22 13.00 -23.44
N GLU A 328 -3.96 13.00 -23.87
CA GLU A 328 -3.62 12.74 -25.26
C GLU A 328 -3.85 11.26 -25.59
N GLY A 329 -4.65 10.99 -26.61
CA GLY A 329 -4.89 9.65 -27.15
C GLY A 329 -3.71 9.13 -27.98
N PRO A 330 -3.80 7.88 -28.47
CA PRO A 330 -2.74 7.26 -29.27
C PRO A 330 -2.34 8.13 -30.47
N GLU A 331 -1.03 8.31 -30.70
CA GLU A 331 -0.48 9.11 -31.80
C GLU A 331 -0.95 10.59 -31.81
N GLY A 332 -1.10 11.24 -30.64
CA GLY A 332 -1.44 12.67 -30.61
C GLY A 332 -2.91 13.02 -30.74
N GLN A 333 -3.80 12.02 -30.64
CA GLN A 333 -5.23 12.24 -30.86
C GLN A 333 -5.88 12.89 -29.63
N PHE A 334 -6.46 14.08 -29.77
CA PHE A 334 -7.33 14.64 -28.75
C PHE A 334 -8.79 14.33 -29.09
N ALA A 335 -9.55 13.84 -28.11
CA ALA A 335 -11.01 13.82 -28.23
C ALA A 335 -11.50 15.27 -28.24
N LEU A 336 -12.28 15.65 -29.25
CA LEU A 336 -13.01 16.92 -29.24
C LEU A 336 -14.06 16.82 -28.11
N LEU A 337 -13.85 17.60 -27.04
CA LEU A 337 -14.82 17.79 -25.95
C LEU A 337 -15.96 18.71 -26.42
#